data_AF-A0AAD7GJ02-F1
#
_entry.id   AF-A0AAD7GJ02-F1
#
_cell.length_a   1.000
_cell.length_b   1.000
_cell.length_c   1.000
_cell.angle_alpha   90.00
_cell.angle_beta   90.00
_cell.angle_gamma   90.00
#
_symmetry.space_group_name_H-M   'P 1'
#
loop_
_entity.id
_entity.type
_entity.pdbx_description
1 polymer ?
#
loop_
_entity_poly.entity_id
_entity_poly.type
_entity_poly.pdbx_seq_one_letter_code
_entity_poly.pdbx_strand_id
1 'polypeptide(L)' 'YLPPYSPDYDPIEEGFSALKAWVRAHRDYTEGALVGAPGTDSPYAMIWRAVYESMTANKAIGWFRHAGYL' A
#
# COMPACT_ATOMS: atom_id res chain seq x y z
N TYR A 1 20.67 3.77 12.21
CA TYR A 1 21.33 2.90 11.21
C TYR A 1 20.48 1.66 11.08
N LEU A 2 20.00 1.32 9.87
CA LEU A 2 19.19 0.13 9.61
C LEU A 2 20.16 -1.02 9.23
N PRO A 3 20.22 -2.14 9.99
CA PRO A 3 21.06 -3.26 9.62
C PRO A 3 20.59 -3.87 8.29
N PRO A 4 21.50 -4.39 7.44
CA PRO A 4 21.11 -5.12 6.24
C PRO A 4 20.11 -6.24 6.55
N TYR A 5 19.16 -6.47 5.64
CA TYR A 5 18.12 -7.51 5.75
C TYR A 5 17.25 -7.40 7.02
N SER A 6 16.95 -6.18 7.46
CA SER A 6 16.05 -5.95 8.60
C SER A 6 14.72 -5.31 8.15
N PRO A 7 13.91 -6.00 7.32
CA PRO A 7 12.63 -5.47 6.86
C PRO A 7 11.67 -5.20 8.03
N ASP A 8 11.81 -5.94 9.14
CA ASP A 8 10.98 -5.76 10.33
C ASP A 8 11.20 -4.41 11.05
N TYR A 9 12.31 -3.73 10.75
CA TYR A 9 12.59 -2.38 11.24
C TYR A 9 12.30 -1.29 10.20
N ASP A 10 11.73 -1.62 9.03
CA ASP A 10 11.37 -0.63 8.01
C ASP A 10 9.84 -0.56 7.81
N PRO A 11 9.15 0.45 8.39
CA PRO A 11 7.69 0.55 8.38
C PRO A 11 7.09 0.71 6.98
N ILE A 12 7.90 0.96 5.94
CA ILE A 12 7.43 0.98 4.56
C ILE A 12 7.01 -0.42 4.08
N GLU A 13 7.56 -1.49 4.65
CA GLU A 13 7.26 -2.86 4.26
C GLU A 13 5.81 -3.23 4.57
N GLU A 14 5.30 -2.87 5.74
CA GLU A 14 3.89 -3.01 6.08
C GLU A 14 3.00 -2.11 5.22
N GLY A 15 3.49 -0.92 4.86
CA GLY A 15 2.84 -0.05 3.88
C GLY A 15 2.66 -0.74 2.53
N PHE A 16 3.72 -1.31 1.96
CA PHE A 16 3.64 -2.06 0.70
C PHE A 16 2.79 -3.32 0.84
N SER A 17 2.83 -4.00 1.99
CA SER A 17 1.95 -5.13 2.28
C SER A 17 0.47 -4.72 2.23
N ALA A 18 0.11 -3.59 2.87
CA ALA A 18 -1.24 -3.04 2.85
C ALA A 18 -1.69 -2.63 1.45
N LEU A 19 -0.81 -2.01 0.65
CA LEU A 19 -1.07 -1.67 -0.74
C LEU A 19 -1.35 -2.93 -1.59
N LYS A 20 -0.51 -3.95 -1.47
CA LYS A 20 -0.70 -5.23 -2.16
C LYS A 20 -2.01 -5.90 -1.75
N ALA A 21 -2.37 -5.85 -0.47
CA ALA A 21 -3.63 -6.38 0.03
C ALA A 21 -4.83 -5.63 -0.55
N TRP A 22 -4.76 -4.29 -0.63
CA TRP A 22 -5.81 -3.48 -1.26
C TRP A 22 -6.00 -3.85 -2.73
N VAL A 23 -4.91 -3.97 -3.50
CA VAL A 23 -4.97 -4.37 -4.91
C VAL A 23 -5.62 -5.74 -5.09
N ARG A 24 -5.28 -6.71 -4.22
CA ARG A 24 -5.90 -8.04 -4.24
C ARG A 24 -7.39 -8.00 -3.91
N ALA A 25 -7.80 -7.17 -2.95
CA ALA A 25 -9.20 -7.00 -2.58
C ALA A 25 -10.03 -6.28 -3.66
N HIS A 26 -9.39 -5.44 -4.49
CA HIS A 26 -10.01 -4.67 -5.56
C HIS A 26 -9.63 -5.21 -6.95
N ARG A 27 -9.42 -6.52 -7.08
CA ARG A 27 -8.89 -7.16 -8.29
C ARG A 27 -9.59 -6.72 -9.57
N ASP A 28 -10.92 -6.81 -9.62
CA ASP A 28 -11.69 -6.50 -10.84
C ASP A 28 -11.55 -5.03 -11.25
N TYR A 29 -11.52 -4.14 -10.26
CA TYR A 29 -11.27 -2.73 -10.47
C TYR A 29 -9.84 -2.47 -10.98
N THR A 30 -8.83 -3.10 -10.37
CA THR A 30 -7.44 -3.00 -10.82
C THR A 30 -7.26 -3.53 -12.24
N GLU A 31 -7.85 -4.68 -12.56
CA GLU A 31 -7.77 -5.24 -13.91
C GLU A 31 -8.42 -4.31 -14.94
N GLY A 32 -9.59 -3.76 -14.63
CA GLY A 32 -10.25 -2.77 -15.47
C GLY A 32 -9.37 -1.53 -15.71
N ALA A 33 -8.76 -0.99 -14.66
CA ALA A 33 -7.84 0.14 -14.77
C ALA A 33 -6.62 -0.18 -15.66
N LEU A 34 -6.05 -1.38 -15.54
CA LEU A 34 -4.87 -1.81 -16.31
C LEU A 34 -5.15 -1.99 -17.80
N VAL A 35 -6.35 -2.43 -18.18
CA VAL A 35 -6.74 -2.60 -19.59
C VAL A 35 -7.41 -1.36 -20.19
N GLY A 36 -7.58 -0.29 -19.40
CA GLY A 36 -8.25 0.94 -19.83
C GLY A 36 -9.74 0.77 -20.07
N ALA A 37 -10.42 -0.02 -19.22
CA ALA A 37 -11.85 -0.25 -19.34
C ALA A 37 -12.65 1.07 -19.18
N PRO A 38 -13.79 1.23 -19.89
CA PRO A 38 -14.64 2.39 -19.69
C PRO A 38 -15.12 2.50 -18.24
N GLY A 39 -15.00 3.70 -17.65
CA GLY A 39 -15.44 3.97 -16.28
C GLY A 39 -14.43 3.60 -15.18
N THR A 40 -13.21 3.18 -15.52
CA THR A 40 -12.13 2.97 -14.54
C THR A 40 -11.13 4.11 -14.54
N ASP A 41 -10.48 4.33 -13.39
CA ASP A 41 -9.35 5.27 -13.28
C ASP A 41 -8.18 4.82 -14.17
N SER A 42 -7.30 5.75 -14.55
CA SER A 42 -6.01 5.36 -15.14
C SER A 42 -5.20 4.52 -14.14
N PRO A 43 -4.29 3.64 -14.59
CA PRO A 43 -3.43 2.87 -13.67
C PRO A 43 -2.71 3.74 -12.64
N TYR A 44 -2.29 4.93 -13.04
CA TYR A 44 -1.62 5.88 -12.15
C TYR A 44 -2.56 6.41 -11.05
N ALA A 45 -3.79 6.82 -11.42
CA ALA A 45 -4.79 7.26 -10.45
C ALA A 45 -5.26 6.11 -9.54
N MET A 46 -5.37 4.89 -10.08
CA MET A 46 -5.64 3.68 -9.30
C MET A 46 -4.59 3.44 -8.21
N ILE A 47 -3.30 3.62 -8.51
CA ILE A 47 -2.22 3.44 -7.52
C ILE A 47 -2.36 4.47 -6.40
N TRP A 48 -2.63 5.74 -6.74
CA TRP A 48 -2.84 6.79 -5.74
C TRP A 48 -4.02 6.48 -4.82
N ARG A 49 -5.16 6.06 -5.40
CA ARG A 49 -6.31 5.61 -4.62
C ARG A 49 -5.92 4.49 -3.66
N ALA A 50 -5.23 3.47 -4.16
CA ALA A 50 -4.79 2.33 -3.36
C ALA A 50 -3.87 2.76 -2.19
N VAL A 51 -2.95 3.70 -2.43
CA VAL A 51 -2.09 4.28 -1.38
C VAL A 51 -2.93 5.00 -0.32
N TYR A 52 -3.80 5.93 -0.72
CA TYR A 52 -4.58 6.73 0.24
C TYR A 52 -5.57 5.89 1.06
N GLU A 53 -6.17 4.87 0.46
CA GLU A 53 -7.11 3.99 1.16
C GLU A 53 -6.41 2.93 2.03
N SER A 54 -5.22 2.47 1.62
CA SER A 54 -4.50 1.42 2.36
C SER A 54 -3.59 1.96 3.47
N MET A 55 -3.01 3.15 3.32
CA MET A 55 -1.99 3.74 4.21
C MET A 55 -2.55 4.89 5.07
N THR A 56 -3.60 4.62 5.85
CA THR A 56 -4.18 5.61 6.78
C THR A 56 -3.20 6.00 7.89
N ALA A 57 -3.37 7.20 8.48
CA ALA A 57 -2.54 7.67 9.60
C ALA A 57 -2.48 6.68 10.78
N ASN A 58 -3.60 6.06 11.15
CA ASN A 58 -3.64 5.07 12.25
C ASN A 58 -2.78 3.84 11.96
N LYS A 59 -2.80 3.36 10.71
CA LYS A 59 -1.95 2.24 10.28
C LYS A 59 -0.48 2.65 10.30
N ALA A 60 -0.15 3.83 9.78
CA ALA A 60 1.21 4.35 9.81
C ALA A 60 1.76 4.41 11.24
N ILE A 61 1.01 4.98 12.19
CA ILE A 61 1.39 5.00 13.61
C ILE A 61 1.62 3.57 14.15
N GLY A 62 0.76 2.62 13.78
CA GLY A 62 0.93 1.21 14.14
C GLY A 62 2.21 0.59 13.61
N TRP A 63 2.57 0.86 12.35
CA TRP A 63 3.79 0.35 11.71
C TRP A 63 5.05 0.97 12.31
N PHE A 64 5.06 2.28 12.58
CA PHE A 64 6.18 2.92 13.27
C PHE A 64 6.39 2.35 14.69
N ARG A 65 5.30 2.04 15.42
CA ARG A 65 5.40 1.35 16.72
C ARG A 65 5.92 -0.09 16.56
N HIS A 66 5.44 -0.83 15.57
CA HIS A 66 5.89 -2.20 15.29
C HIS A 66 7.39 -2.24 14.95
N ALA A 67 7.88 -1.29 14.16
CA ALA A 67 9.28 -1.14 13.81
C ALA A 67 10.16 -0.58 14.95
N GLY A 68 9.59 -0.24 16.12
CA GLY A 68 10.33 0.23 17.29
C GLY A 68 10.71 1.71 17.28
N TYR A 69 10.04 2.54 16.47
CA TYR A 69 10.28 3.97 16.37
C TYR A 69 9.36 4.84 17.25
N LEU A 70 8.35 4.24 17.89
CA LEU A 70 7.40 4.87 18.81
C LEU A 70 7.16 3.97 20.01
#